data_AF-A0A960BY68-F1
#
_entry.id   AF-A0A960BY68-F1
#
_cell.length_a   1.000
_cell.length_b   1.000
_cell.length_c   1.000
_cell.angle_alpha   90.00
_cell.angle_beta   90.00
_cell.angle_gamma   90.00
#
_symmetry.space_group_name_H-M   'P 1'
#
loop_
_entity.id
_entity.type
_entity.pdbx_description
1 polymer ?
#
loop_
_entity_poly.entity_id
_entity_poly.type
_entity_poly.pdbx_seq_one_letter_code
_entity_poly.pdbx_strand_id
1 'polypeptide(L)' 'RLWVYSPITMTCSDPAAMVGACAEAQGSSRIFYAHYRALGGRNGHFNLTGGGNHDWGTWAGQLAPMASDMAAALN' A
#
# COMPACT_ATOMS: atom_id res chain seq x y z
N ARG A 1 13.03 -4.54 -5.12
CA ARG A 1 12.07 -4.93 -4.05
C ARG A 1 11.03 -3.83 -3.93
N LEU A 2 9.76 -4.15 -3.66
CA LEU A 2 8.66 -3.18 -3.49
C LEU A 2 7.84 -3.51 -2.24
N TRP A 3 7.29 -2.49 -1.59
CA TRP A 3 6.28 -2.62 -0.54
C TRP A 3 5.10 -1.70 -0.85
N VAL A 4 3.91 -2.27 -1.05
CA VAL A 4 2.69 -1.52 -1.36
C VAL A 4 1.60 -1.95 -0.39
N TYR A 5 1.06 -0.97 0.33
CA TYR A 5 -0.09 -1.12 1.20
C TYR A 5 -1.22 -0.23 0.70
N SER A 6 -2.45 -0.74 0.71
CA SER A 6 -3.64 0.07 0.49
C SER A 6 -4.82 -0.52 1.27
N PRO A 7 -5.53 0.28 2.09
CA PRO A 7 -6.77 -0.15 2.73
C PRO A 7 -7.83 -0.54 1.70
N ILE A 8 -8.76 -1.42 2.07
CA ILE A 8 -9.91 -1.74 1.20
C ILE A 8 -10.91 -0.59 1.08
N THR A 9 -10.97 0.30 2.09
CA THR A 9 -11.91 1.42 2.10
C THR A 9 -11.63 2.43 0.98
N MET A 10 -12.70 2.93 0.38
CA MET A 10 -12.66 3.99 -0.63
C MET A 10 -12.87 5.39 -0.02
N THR A 11 -13.08 5.47 1.30
CA THR A 11 -13.25 6.71 2.04
C THR A 11 -12.04 7.04 2.90
N CYS A 12 -11.85 8.32 3.19
CA CYS A 12 -10.73 8.80 4.00
C CYS A 12 -11.13 9.00 5.45
N SER A 13 -10.38 8.43 6.40
CA SER A 13 -10.41 8.86 7.80
C SER A 13 -9.54 10.11 8.01
N ASP A 14 -8.49 10.29 7.20
CA ASP A 14 -7.73 11.53 7.08
C ASP A 14 -7.81 12.09 5.64
N PRO A 15 -8.86 12.87 5.31
CA PRO A 15 -9.03 13.43 3.97
C PRO A 15 -7.94 14.42 3.55
N ALA A 16 -7.35 15.14 4.51
CA ALA A 16 -6.33 16.14 4.24
C ALA A 16 -5.02 15.48 3.80
N ALA A 17 -4.59 14.43 4.49
CA ALA A 17 -3.42 13.64 4.08
C ALA A 17 -3.61 12.98 2.70
N MET A 18 -4.86 12.72 2.32
CA MET A 18 -5.22 12.05 1.08
C MET A 18 -5.66 12.99 -0.04
N VAL A 19 -5.64 14.31 0.18
CA VAL A 19 -6.15 15.34 -0.75
C VAL A 19 -7.55 15.02 -1.29
N GLY A 20 -8.37 14.32 -0.50
CA GLY A 20 -9.71 13.86 -0.89
C GLY A 20 -9.77 12.70 -1.88
N ALA A 21 -8.65 12.09 -2.26
CA ALA A 21 -8.54 11.13 -3.37
C ALA A 21 -8.38 9.65 -2.93
N CYS A 22 -9.09 9.22 -1.87
CA CYS A 22 -8.93 7.87 -1.32
C CYS A 22 -9.39 6.76 -2.26
N ALA A 23 -10.48 6.97 -2.99
CA ALA A 23 -10.99 6.01 -3.95
C ALA A 23 -9.96 5.78 -5.08
N GLU A 24 -9.35 6.86 -5.56
CA GLU A 24 -8.32 6.85 -6.59
C GLU A 24 -7.06 6.17 -6.08
N ALA A 25 -6.61 6.45 -4.85
CA ALA A 25 -5.44 5.80 -4.24
C ALA A 25 -5.64 4.29 -4.09
N GLN A 26 -6.83 3.87 -3.65
CA GLN A 26 -7.18 2.45 -3.51
C GLN A 26 -7.23 1.75 -4.88
N GLY A 27 -7.95 2.35 -5.83
CA GLY A 27 -8.15 1.77 -7.16
C GLY A 27 -6.86 1.68 -7.95
N SER A 28 -6.06 2.75 -7.96
CA SER A 28 -4.78 2.79 -8.68
C SER A 28 -3.76 1.80 -8.09
N SER A 29 -3.75 1.58 -6.77
CA SER A 29 -2.90 0.56 -6.13
C SER A 29 -3.23 -0.86 -6.62
N ARG A 30 -4.52 -1.17 -6.80
CA ARG A 30 -4.98 -2.46 -7.32
C ARG A 30 -4.63 -2.63 -8.80
N ILE A 31 -4.82 -1.59 -9.61
CA ILE A 31 -4.43 -1.58 -11.02
C ILE A 31 -2.92 -1.80 -11.15
N PHE A 32 -2.11 -1.09 -10.34
CA PHE A 32 -0.66 -1.27 -10.31
C PHE A 32 -0.28 -2.71 -9.95
N TYR A 33 -0.89 -3.31 -8.93
CA TYR A 33 -0.64 -4.71 -8.58
C TYR A 33 -0.97 -5.67 -9.73
N ALA A 34 -2.14 -5.55 -10.34
CA ALA A 34 -2.54 -6.40 -11.45
C ALA A 34 -1.56 -6.29 -12.61
N HIS A 35 -1.18 -5.06 -12.98
CA HIS A 35 -0.21 -4.79 -14.04
C HIS A 35 1.19 -5.32 -13.72
N TYR A 36 1.67 -5.09 -12.48
CA TYR A 36 2.95 -5.61 -12.00
C TYR A 36 3.03 -7.14 -12.14
N ARG A 37 1.95 -7.85 -11.77
CA ARG A 37 1.90 -9.31 -11.89
C ARG A 37 1.75 -9.78 -13.33
N ALA A 38 0.95 -9.11 -14.15
CA ALA A 38 0.81 -9.42 -15.57
C ALA A 38 2.14 -9.34 -16.32
N LEU A 39 3.02 -8.42 -15.94
CA LEU A 39 4.38 -8.28 -16.49
C LEU A 39 5.43 -9.21 -15.84
N GLY A 40 4.99 -10.21 -15.07
CA GLY A 40 5.88 -11.20 -14.45
C GLY A 40 6.59 -10.74 -13.18
N GLY A 41 6.18 -9.61 -12.59
CA GLY A 41 6.72 -9.10 -11.34
C GLY A 41 6.58 -10.10 -10.19
N ARG A 42 7.69 -10.42 -9.53
CA ARG A 42 7.75 -11.42 -8.44
C ARG A 42 8.39 -10.93 -7.14
N ASN A 43 9.01 -9.76 -7.14
CA ASN A 43 9.77 -9.22 -6.01
C ASN A 43 9.08 -7.99 -5.35
N GLY A 44 7.79 -8.14 -5.02
CA GLY A 44 7.01 -7.11 -4.34
C GLY A 44 6.10 -7.70 -3.25
N HIS A 45 5.98 -7.00 -2.13
CA HIS A 45 4.99 -7.22 -1.09
C HIS A 45 3.78 -6.32 -1.34
N PHE A 46 2.60 -6.92 -1.37
CA PHE A 46 1.35 -6.22 -1.61
C PHE A 46 0.34 -6.61 -0.54
N ASN A 47 -0.07 -5.64 0.27
CA ASN A 47 -1.15 -5.79 1.23
C ASN A 47 -2.32 -4.89 0.80
N LEU A 48 -3.20 -5.44 -0.04
CA LEU A 48 -4.33 -4.73 -0.68
C LEU A 48 -5.71 -5.28 -0.26
N THR A 49 -5.71 -6.29 0.62
CA THR A 49 -6.92 -6.96 1.14
C THR A 49 -7.07 -6.77 2.64
N GLY A 50 -6.12 -6.09 3.31
CA GLY A 50 -6.17 -5.80 4.73
C GLY A 50 -7.22 -4.76 5.11
N GLY A 51 -7.66 -4.81 6.37
CA GLY A 51 -8.44 -3.73 6.98
C GLY A 51 -7.58 -2.49 7.28
N GLY A 52 -8.18 -1.51 7.94
CA GLY A 52 -7.56 -0.22 8.25
C GLY A 52 -8.15 0.92 7.42
N ASN A 53 -7.57 2.11 7.53
CA ASN A 53 -8.04 3.30 6.83
C ASN A 53 -6.89 4.08 6.18
N HIS A 54 -7.23 5.12 5.43
CA HIS A 54 -6.27 6.08 4.89
C HIS A 54 -5.95 7.14 5.95
N ASP A 55 -5.12 6.77 6.92
CA ASP A 55 -4.63 7.64 7.99
C ASP A 55 -3.24 7.23 8.50
N TRP A 56 -2.62 8.16 9.24
CA TRP A 56 -1.30 7.99 9.84
C TRP A 56 -1.20 6.81 10.80
N GLY A 57 -2.25 6.52 11.57
CA GLY A 57 -2.26 5.40 12.51
C GLY A 57 -2.09 4.06 11.78
N THR A 58 -2.80 3.90 10.67
CA THR A 58 -2.71 2.72 9.82
C THR A 58 -1.35 2.62 9.12
N TRP A 59 -0.84 3.72 8.57
CA TRP A 59 0.45 3.73 7.85
C TRP A 59 1.64 3.49 8.78
N ALA A 60 1.62 4.03 10.00
CA ALA A 60 2.66 3.80 10.99
C ALA A 60 2.84 2.31 11.30
N GLY A 61 1.75 1.54 11.35
CA GLY A 61 1.79 0.09 11.55
C GLY A 61 2.50 -0.69 10.42
N GLN A 62 2.61 -0.11 9.22
CA GLN A 62 3.30 -0.73 8.08
C GLN A 62 4.82 -0.46 8.08
N LEU A 63 5.30 0.55 8.81
CA LEU A 63 6.68 1.01 8.72
C LEU A 63 7.69 -0.04 9.22
N ALA A 64 7.45 -0.61 10.41
CA ALA A 64 8.35 -1.60 11.00
C ALA A 64 8.53 -2.86 10.12
N PRO A 65 7.46 -3.53 9.63
CA PRO A 65 7.63 -4.69 8.76
C PRO A 65 8.24 -4.33 7.40
N MET A 66 7.87 -3.17 6.82
CA MET A 66 8.49 -2.68 5.59
C MET A 66 10.00 -2.45 5.78
N ALA A 67 10.42 -1.81 6.87
CA ALA A 67 11.81 -1.48 7.11
C ALA A 67 12.68 -2.74 7.21
N SER A 68 12.22 -3.76 7.93
CA SER A 68 12.93 -5.04 8.03
C SER A 68 13.04 -5.74 6.67
N ASP A 69 11.96 -5.74 5.89
CA ASP A 69 11.91 -6.34 4.57
C ASP A 69 12.81 -5.60 3.54
N MET A 70 12.88 -4.27 3.61
CA MET A 70 13.80 -3.48 2.77
C MET A 70 15.25 -3.72 3.17
N ALA A 71 15.57 -3.73 4.47
CA ALA A 71 16.92 -3.97 4.94
C ALA A 71 17.44 -5.34 4.49
N ALA A 72 16.61 -6.39 4.55
CA ALA A 72 16.98 -7.72 4.06
C ALA A 72 17.19 -7.78 2.53
N ALA A 73 16.59 -6.86 1.77
CA ALA A 73 16.74 -6.80 0.31
C ALA A 73 17.91 -5.91 -0.16
N LEU A 74 18.49 -5.09 0.73
CA LEU A 74 19.60 -4.16 0.43
C LEU A 74 20.96 -4.68 0.92
N ASN A 75 20.95 -5.65 1.83
CA ASN A 75 22.14 -6.37 2.30
C ASN A 75 22.41 -7.61 1.45
#